data_AF-A0A2S8GFP5-F1
#
_entry.id   AF-A0A2S8GFP5-F1
#
_cell.length_a   1.000
_cell.length_b   1.000
_cell.length_c   1.000
_cell.angle_alpha   90.00
_cell.angle_beta   90.00
_cell.angle_gamma   90.00
#
_symmetry.space_group_name_H-M   'P 1'
#
loop_
_entity.id
_entity.type
_entity.pdbx_description
1 polymer ?
#
loop_
_entity_poly.entity_id
_entity_poly.type
_entity_poly.pdbx_seq_one_letter_code
_entity_poly.pdbx_strand_id
1 'polypeptide(L)'
;MRFAASVCIVSMTLFCLGSSAAWGQGFGDLLPHDGAFIEAEPTLIVIPKSRDCVLGYSAKTDDWDRVELKSELPKNAPVVVSGDLAVFVHDGVCHGFSAETGRWASIKLADSKEPAIPIIGGNVAAVRHADDVYGFGTRHGVWGKATLSKGSRAQPAVGSSLLKIVDGETMYVFSETSKRFSGVNLTDGETVRAR
;
A
#
# COMPACT_ATOMS: atom_id res chain seq x y z
N MET A 1 -18.89 69.81 11.71
CA MET A 1 -18.06 68.60 11.90
C MET A 1 -17.42 68.23 10.57
N ARG A 2 -16.17 68.64 10.33
CA ARG A 2 -15.32 68.10 9.27
C ARG A 2 -13.89 68.09 9.80
N PHE A 3 -13.41 66.89 10.12
CA PHE A 3 -12.03 66.66 10.52
C PHE A 3 -11.12 66.64 9.27
N ALA A 4 -9.98 67.31 9.44
CA ALA A 4 -8.64 67.04 8.94
C ALA A 4 -8.35 65.54 8.67
N ALA A 5 -7.33 65.11 7.94
CA ALA A 5 -6.32 65.67 7.05
C ALA A 5 -5.60 64.43 6.47
N SER A 6 -4.80 64.59 5.44
CA SER A 6 -3.39 64.15 5.41
C SER A 6 -2.95 63.78 4.00
N VAL A 7 -1.78 64.32 3.68
CA VAL A 7 -0.99 64.20 2.46
C VAL A 7 -0.33 62.83 2.43
N CYS A 8 -0.19 62.21 1.26
CA CYS A 8 1.06 61.53 0.90
C CYS A 8 1.16 61.27 -0.61
N ILE A 9 2.28 61.72 -1.15
CA ILE A 9 2.77 61.57 -2.51
C ILE A 9 3.11 60.09 -2.73
N VAL A 10 2.61 59.48 -3.81
CA VAL A 10 3.09 58.17 -4.27
C VAL A 10 3.94 58.36 -5.52
N SER A 11 5.19 57.97 -5.35
CA SER A 11 6.26 57.98 -6.34
C SER A 11 6.03 56.94 -7.44
N MET A 12 6.53 57.26 -8.63
CA MET A 12 6.34 56.53 -9.87
C MET A 12 7.47 55.49 -10.07
N THR A 13 7.07 54.30 -10.52
CA THR A 13 7.85 53.26 -11.26
C THR A 13 8.95 52.50 -10.51
N LEU A 14 8.83 51.16 -10.45
CA LEU A 14 9.69 50.24 -11.21
C LEU A 14 9.19 48.78 -11.14
N PHE A 15 9.09 48.16 -12.31
CA PHE A 15 9.13 46.74 -12.66
C PHE A 15 8.72 45.65 -11.64
N CYS A 16 7.75 44.84 -12.06
CA CYS A 16 7.33 43.56 -11.47
C CYS A 16 8.52 42.64 -11.18
N LEU A 17 8.78 42.39 -9.89
CA LEU A 17 9.53 41.23 -9.41
C LEU A 17 8.74 40.62 -8.25
N GLY A 18 8.40 39.34 -8.38
CA GLY A 18 7.80 38.58 -7.28
C GLY A 18 6.59 37.70 -7.63
N SER A 19 6.53 37.11 -8.84
CA SER A 19 5.74 35.88 -9.02
C SER A 19 6.59 34.68 -8.59
N SER A 20 6.68 34.42 -7.29
CA SER A 20 7.09 33.09 -6.82
C SER A 20 5.83 32.25 -6.70
N ALA A 21 5.60 31.45 -7.73
CA ALA A 21 4.53 30.48 -7.80
C ALA A 21 4.59 29.51 -6.61
N ALA A 22 3.43 29.32 -5.97
CA ALA A 22 3.09 28.00 -5.43
C ALA A 22 3.16 27.00 -6.59
N TRP A 23 3.78 25.84 -6.39
CA TRP A 23 3.48 24.51 -6.97
C TRP A 23 4.65 23.59 -6.60
N GLY A 24 4.59 23.03 -5.39
CA GLY A 24 5.34 21.83 -5.06
C GLY A 24 4.60 20.62 -5.65
N GLN A 25 4.85 20.33 -6.92
CA GLN A 25 4.63 19.00 -7.49
C GLN A 25 5.93 18.63 -8.19
N GLY A 26 6.62 17.62 -7.64
CA GLY A 26 7.77 17.03 -8.30
C GLY A 26 7.34 16.47 -9.65
N PHE A 27 7.74 17.15 -10.72
CA PHE A 27 7.74 16.56 -12.05
C PHE A 27 8.89 15.55 -12.08
N GLY A 28 8.55 14.26 -11.99
CA GLY A 28 9.48 13.19 -12.29
C GLY A 28 10.05 13.39 -13.70
N ASP A 29 11.38 13.34 -13.79
CA ASP A 29 12.13 13.49 -15.03
C ASP A 29 11.71 12.39 -16.01
N LEU A 30 11.07 12.76 -17.12
CA LEU A 30 10.56 11.85 -18.16
C LEU A 30 11.69 11.43 -19.12
N LEU A 31 12.75 10.83 -18.59
CA LEU A 31 13.65 10.04 -19.42
C LEU A 31 13.01 8.67 -19.69
N PRO A 32 13.07 8.15 -20.93
CA PRO A 32 12.54 6.83 -21.27
C PRO A 32 13.47 5.76 -20.71
N HIS A 33 13.42 5.55 -19.41
CA HIS A 33 14.05 4.42 -18.76
C HIS A 33 13.06 3.26 -18.81
N ASP A 34 13.41 2.13 -19.46
CA ASP A 34 12.55 0.92 -19.47
C ASP A 34 12.35 0.28 -18.08
N GLY A 35 12.96 0.85 -17.03
CA GLY A 35 12.70 0.49 -15.65
C GLY A 35 11.52 1.29 -15.12
N ALA A 36 10.74 0.70 -14.23
CA ALA A 36 9.64 1.38 -13.56
C ALA A 36 10.02 1.64 -12.10
N PHE A 37 9.65 2.80 -11.58
CA PHE A 37 9.64 3.04 -10.15
C PHE A 37 8.27 3.56 -9.72
N ILE A 38 7.89 3.25 -8.49
CA ILE A 38 6.61 3.64 -7.88
C ILE A 38 6.93 4.11 -6.47
N GLU A 39 6.48 5.31 -6.13
CA GLU A 39 6.81 5.96 -4.88
C GLU A 39 5.54 6.32 -4.11
N ALA A 40 5.56 6.05 -2.81
CA ALA A 40 4.68 6.66 -1.84
C ALA A 40 5.46 6.77 -0.53
N GLU A 41 5.79 7.97 -0.08
CA GLU A 41 6.64 8.16 1.10
C GLU A 41 6.10 7.37 2.31
N PRO A 42 6.96 6.61 3.02
CA PRO A 42 8.43 6.52 2.91
C PRO A 42 8.95 5.37 2.02
N THR A 43 8.11 4.80 1.17
CA THR A 43 8.40 3.62 0.33
C THR A 43 8.74 3.99 -1.11
N LEU A 44 9.84 3.43 -1.62
CA LEU A 44 10.17 3.46 -3.05
C LEU A 44 10.28 2.02 -3.56
N ILE A 45 9.53 1.70 -4.60
CA ILE A 45 9.60 0.40 -5.30
C ILE A 45 10.27 0.60 -6.65
N VAL A 46 11.24 -0.25 -6.96
CA VAL A 46 11.95 -0.26 -8.25
C VAL A 46 11.80 -1.62 -8.92
N ILE A 47 11.40 -1.59 -10.18
CA ILE A 47 11.31 -2.74 -11.08
C ILE A 47 12.36 -2.54 -12.17
N PRO A 48 13.51 -3.25 -12.11
CA PRO A 48 14.56 -3.16 -13.11
C PRO A 48 14.07 -3.57 -14.51
N LYS A 49 14.84 -3.19 -15.53
CA LYS A 49 14.53 -3.53 -16.94
C LYS A 49 14.43 -5.04 -17.19
N SER A 50 15.22 -5.85 -16.48
CA SER A 50 15.17 -7.32 -16.54
C SER A 50 13.86 -7.88 -16.02
N ARG A 51 13.19 -7.17 -15.08
CA ARG A 51 11.93 -7.57 -14.44
C ARG A 51 11.98 -8.96 -13.77
N ASP A 52 13.18 -9.46 -13.50
CA ASP A 52 13.47 -10.71 -12.77
C ASP A 52 13.48 -10.51 -11.25
N CYS A 53 13.35 -9.28 -10.79
CA CYS A 53 13.26 -8.93 -9.39
C CYS A 53 12.43 -7.66 -9.17
N VAL A 54 12.02 -7.44 -7.91
CA VAL A 54 11.45 -6.18 -7.44
C VAL A 54 12.23 -5.75 -6.21
N LEU A 55 12.65 -4.49 -6.18
CA LEU A 55 13.36 -3.90 -5.04
C LEU A 55 12.42 -2.97 -4.29
N GLY A 56 12.55 -2.96 -2.97
CA GLY A 56 11.88 -2.02 -2.09
C GLY A 56 12.92 -1.30 -1.23
N TYR A 57 12.88 0.03 -1.25
CA TYR A 57 13.64 0.88 -0.36
C TYR A 57 12.72 1.44 0.72
N SER A 58 13.21 1.47 1.96
CA SER A 58 12.54 2.13 3.07
C SER A 58 13.37 3.30 3.57
N ALA A 59 12.80 4.51 3.51
CA ALA A 59 13.42 5.68 4.13
C ALA A 59 13.38 5.62 5.67
N LYS A 60 12.60 4.72 6.27
CA LYS A 60 12.55 4.51 7.73
C LYS A 60 13.72 3.70 8.24
N THR A 61 14.15 2.69 7.48
CA THR A 61 15.27 1.82 7.84
C THR A 61 16.56 2.20 7.12
N ASP A 62 16.51 3.10 6.14
CA ASP A 62 17.63 3.46 5.25
C ASP A 62 18.28 2.23 4.61
N ASP A 63 17.43 1.32 4.11
CA ASP A 63 17.88 0.03 3.56
C ASP A 63 17.04 -0.41 2.36
N TRP A 64 17.65 -1.27 1.54
CA TRP A 64 17.04 -1.92 0.40
C TRP A 64 16.78 -3.39 0.71
N ASP A 65 15.65 -3.90 0.24
CA ASP A 65 15.41 -5.33 0.15
C ASP A 65 14.90 -5.71 -1.23
N ARG A 66 15.13 -6.97 -1.62
CA ARG A 66 14.80 -7.46 -2.96
C ARG A 66 14.06 -8.78 -2.88
N VAL A 67 13.13 -8.97 -3.81
CA VAL A 67 12.53 -10.28 -4.09
C VAL A 67 12.90 -10.71 -5.51
N GLU A 68 13.52 -11.89 -5.60
CA GLU A 68 13.79 -12.56 -6.87
C GLU A 68 12.53 -13.25 -7.37
N LEU A 69 12.26 -13.11 -8.67
CA LEU A 69 11.12 -13.71 -9.33
C LEU A 69 11.56 -14.94 -10.13
N LYS A 70 10.68 -15.94 -10.19
CA LYS A 70 10.94 -17.16 -10.97
C LYS A 70 10.74 -16.95 -12.47
N SER A 71 9.91 -15.98 -12.82
CA SER A 71 9.64 -15.55 -14.18
C SER A 71 9.55 -14.03 -14.22
N GLU A 72 9.79 -13.44 -15.38
CA GLU A 72 9.74 -11.98 -15.54
C GLU A 72 8.36 -11.42 -15.16
N LEU A 73 8.35 -10.34 -14.40
CA LEU A 73 7.13 -9.63 -14.05
C LEU A 73 6.50 -9.06 -15.33
N PRO A 74 5.20 -9.29 -15.64
CA PRO A 74 4.56 -8.68 -16.79
C PRO A 74 4.65 -7.15 -16.77
N LYS A 75 4.77 -6.49 -17.93
CA LYS A 75 4.89 -5.01 -18.01
C LYS A 75 3.72 -4.28 -17.35
N ASN A 76 2.54 -4.89 -17.35
CA ASN A 76 1.30 -4.39 -16.77
C ASN A 76 0.98 -5.02 -15.41
N ALA A 77 1.96 -5.65 -14.74
CA ALA A 77 1.74 -6.25 -13.43
C ALA A 77 1.31 -5.17 -12.41
N PRO A 78 0.22 -5.38 -11.66
CA PRO A 78 -0.24 -4.43 -10.67
C PRO A 78 0.67 -4.50 -9.44
N VAL A 79 1.60 -3.55 -9.34
CA VAL A 79 2.31 -3.24 -8.11
C VAL A 79 1.62 -2.02 -7.50
N VAL A 80 1.06 -2.19 -6.31
CA VAL A 80 0.30 -1.14 -5.63
C VAL A 80 1.07 -0.69 -4.40
N VAL A 81 1.27 0.61 -4.25
CA VAL A 81 2.04 1.22 -3.16
C VAL A 81 1.18 2.25 -2.45
N SER A 82 1.20 2.26 -1.11
CA SER A 82 0.49 3.22 -0.25
C SER A 82 1.23 3.36 1.06
N GLY A 83 1.72 4.57 1.37
CA GLY A 83 2.43 4.88 2.61
C GLY A 83 3.57 3.89 2.89
N ASP A 84 3.44 3.13 3.98
CA ASP A 84 4.45 2.18 4.47
C ASP A 84 4.41 0.80 3.80
N LEU A 85 3.63 0.65 2.73
CA LEU A 85 3.24 -0.64 2.19
C LEU A 85 3.33 -0.69 0.67
N ALA A 86 3.89 -1.78 0.15
CA ALA A 86 3.70 -2.16 -1.25
C ALA A 86 3.25 -3.61 -1.34
N VAL A 87 2.36 -3.91 -2.30
CA VAL A 87 1.89 -5.27 -2.56
C VAL A 87 1.81 -5.55 -4.04
N PHE A 88 2.22 -6.75 -4.44
CA PHE A 88 1.93 -7.29 -5.75
C PHE A 88 1.71 -8.81 -5.68
N VAL A 89 1.13 -9.36 -6.74
CA VAL A 89 0.94 -10.80 -6.90
C VAL A 89 1.59 -11.22 -8.21
N HIS A 90 2.43 -12.27 -8.15
CA HIS A 90 3.09 -12.85 -9.31
C HIS A 90 3.25 -14.36 -9.12
N ASP A 91 3.01 -15.14 -10.18
CA ASP A 91 3.15 -16.61 -10.16
C ASP A 91 2.47 -17.33 -8.96
N GLY A 92 1.30 -16.87 -8.54
CA GLY A 92 0.58 -17.43 -7.40
C GLY A 92 1.24 -17.18 -6.05
N VAL A 93 2.13 -16.19 -5.96
CA VAL A 93 2.75 -15.72 -4.74
C VAL A 93 2.35 -14.26 -4.53
N CYS A 94 1.89 -13.94 -3.33
CA CYS A 94 1.68 -12.56 -2.93
C CYS A 94 2.91 -12.07 -2.17
N HIS A 95 3.40 -10.90 -2.58
CA HIS A 95 4.56 -10.23 -2.01
C HIS A 95 4.12 -8.93 -1.37
N GLY A 96 4.54 -8.69 -0.13
CA GLY A 96 4.26 -7.48 0.63
C GLY A 96 5.56 -6.88 1.16
N PHE A 97 5.81 -5.62 0.86
CA PHE A 97 6.92 -4.86 1.43
C PHE A 97 6.39 -4.01 2.59
N SER A 98 7.16 -3.97 3.68
CA SER A 98 6.90 -3.06 4.78
C SER A 98 8.05 -2.07 4.92
N ALA A 99 7.74 -0.77 4.87
CA ALA A 99 8.72 0.26 5.19
C ALA A 99 9.10 0.25 6.68
N GLU A 100 8.20 -0.16 7.58
CA GLU A 100 8.47 -0.29 9.01
C GLU A 100 9.57 -1.31 9.30
N THR A 101 9.62 -2.40 8.54
CA THR A 101 10.65 -3.44 8.71
C THR A 101 11.78 -3.34 7.69
N GLY A 102 11.57 -2.60 6.59
CA GLY A 102 12.48 -2.55 5.45
C GLY A 102 12.56 -3.89 4.69
N ARG A 103 11.55 -4.76 4.81
CA ARG A 103 11.61 -6.14 4.28
C ARG A 103 10.41 -6.52 3.44
N TRP A 104 10.66 -7.37 2.44
CA TRP A 104 9.66 -8.16 1.75
C TRP A 104 9.28 -9.39 2.57
N ALA A 105 7.99 -9.72 2.55
CA ALA A 105 7.50 -11.04 2.91
C ALA A 105 6.60 -11.59 1.82
N SER A 106 6.66 -12.91 1.64
CA SER A 106 5.94 -13.60 0.57
C SER A 106 5.07 -14.70 1.14
N ILE A 107 3.88 -14.89 0.58
CA ILE A 107 3.00 -16.01 0.90
C ILE A 107 2.47 -16.66 -0.37
N LYS A 108 2.49 -17.99 -0.40
CA LYS A 108 1.95 -18.77 -1.53
C LYS A 108 0.42 -18.82 -1.43
N LEU A 109 -0.24 -18.56 -2.56
CA LEU A 109 -1.68 -18.69 -2.71
C LEU A 109 -2.07 -20.15 -2.96
N ALA A 110 -3.25 -20.56 -2.49
CA ALA A 110 -3.67 -21.96 -2.50
C ALA A 110 -3.88 -22.54 -3.91
N ASP A 111 -4.28 -21.74 -4.92
CA ASP A 111 -4.42 -22.20 -6.32
C ASP A 111 -4.17 -21.08 -7.34
N SER A 112 -2.98 -21.02 -7.94
CA SER A 112 -2.53 -19.91 -8.81
C SER A 112 -3.35 -19.64 -10.09
N LYS A 113 -4.45 -20.36 -10.33
CA LYS A 113 -5.29 -20.21 -11.53
C LYS A 113 -6.37 -19.12 -11.41
N GLU A 114 -6.76 -18.74 -10.20
CA GLU A 114 -7.69 -17.62 -10.00
C GLU A 114 -6.94 -16.28 -9.86
N PRO A 115 -7.42 -15.19 -10.48
CA PRO A 115 -6.82 -13.89 -10.31
C PRO A 115 -6.94 -13.44 -8.85
N ALA A 116 -5.85 -12.94 -8.30
CA ALA A 116 -5.78 -12.35 -6.97
C ALA A 116 -5.40 -10.88 -7.11
N ILE A 117 -6.30 -9.99 -6.70
CA ILE A 117 -6.10 -8.54 -6.79
C ILE A 117 -5.87 -8.00 -5.37
N PRO A 118 -4.72 -7.36 -5.11
CA PRO A 118 -4.48 -6.66 -3.86
C PRO A 118 -5.44 -5.51 -3.62
N ILE A 119 -5.91 -5.40 -2.39
CA ILE A 119 -6.62 -4.24 -1.86
C ILE A 119 -5.74 -3.70 -0.74
N ILE A 120 -5.28 -2.45 -0.88
CA ILE A 120 -4.36 -1.84 0.08
C ILE A 120 -5.03 -0.70 0.83
N GLY A 121 -4.71 -0.60 2.11
CA GLY A 121 -5.02 0.54 2.97
C GLY A 121 -3.80 1.42 3.16
N GLY A 122 -3.67 2.01 4.36
CA GLY A 122 -2.46 2.74 4.73
C GLY A 122 -1.32 1.79 5.11
N ASN A 123 -1.58 0.94 6.10
CA ASN A 123 -0.59 0.08 6.77
C ASN A 123 -1.02 -1.39 6.80
N VAL A 124 -2.09 -1.73 6.09
CA VAL A 124 -2.63 -3.08 5.98
C VAL A 124 -3.04 -3.34 4.54
N ALA A 125 -2.83 -4.56 4.07
CA ALA A 125 -3.34 -5.02 2.78
C ALA A 125 -4.11 -6.31 2.93
N ALA A 126 -4.98 -6.55 1.96
CA ALA A 126 -5.70 -7.79 1.79
C ALA A 126 -5.50 -8.33 0.38
N VAL A 127 -5.39 -9.64 0.26
CA VAL A 127 -5.55 -10.37 -0.99
C VAL A 127 -6.61 -11.43 -0.75
N ARG A 128 -7.69 -11.40 -1.54
CA ARG A 128 -8.68 -12.47 -1.56
C ARG A 128 -8.39 -13.39 -2.74
N HIS A 129 -8.45 -14.68 -2.49
CA HIS A 129 -8.19 -15.70 -3.49
C HIS A 129 -8.97 -16.97 -3.16
N ALA A 130 -9.92 -17.35 -4.01
CA ALA A 130 -10.92 -18.37 -3.72
C ALA A 130 -11.61 -18.15 -2.35
N ASP A 131 -11.56 -19.15 -1.47
CA ASP A 131 -12.09 -19.13 -0.10
C ASP A 131 -11.06 -18.61 0.91
N ASP A 132 -9.88 -18.16 0.49
CA ASP A 132 -8.84 -17.65 1.37
C ASP A 132 -8.74 -16.13 1.31
N VAL A 133 -8.47 -15.52 2.47
CA VAL A 133 -8.06 -14.13 2.58
C VAL A 133 -6.72 -14.04 3.29
N TYR A 134 -5.82 -13.30 2.67
CA TYR A 134 -4.48 -13.04 3.15
C TYR A 134 -4.41 -11.58 3.62
N GLY A 135 -3.96 -11.36 4.85
CA GLY A 135 -3.77 -10.03 5.43
C GLY A 135 -2.28 -9.77 5.62
N PHE A 136 -1.80 -8.60 5.23
CA PHE A 136 -0.44 -8.15 5.50
C PHE A 136 -0.46 -6.90 6.35
N GLY A 137 0.38 -6.84 7.39
CA GLY A 137 0.49 -5.70 8.29
C GLY A 137 1.91 -5.18 8.33
N THR A 138 2.10 -3.87 8.17
CA THR A 138 3.44 -3.28 8.03
C THR A 138 4.28 -3.42 9.29
N ARG A 139 3.71 -3.26 10.50
CA ARG A 139 4.50 -3.29 11.75
C ARG A 139 5.29 -4.58 11.97
N HIS A 140 4.77 -5.71 11.50
CA HIS A 140 5.48 -6.98 11.59
C HIS A 140 6.02 -7.45 10.24
N GLY A 141 5.54 -6.90 9.13
CA GLY A 141 5.94 -7.31 7.79
C GLY A 141 5.64 -8.78 7.53
N VAL A 142 4.50 -9.29 8.01
CA VAL A 142 4.12 -10.70 7.85
C VAL A 142 2.72 -10.85 7.28
N TRP A 143 2.53 -11.95 6.56
CA TRP A 143 1.23 -12.39 6.08
C TRP A 143 0.53 -13.28 7.12
N GLY A 144 -0.76 -13.01 7.35
CA GLY A 144 -1.69 -13.94 7.96
C GLY A 144 -2.70 -14.45 6.94
N LYS A 145 -3.31 -15.59 7.21
CA LYS A 145 -4.36 -16.19 6.41
C LYS A 145 -5.62 -16.40 7.26
N ALA A 146 -6.79 -16.24 6.64
CA ALA A 146 -8.06 -16.74 7.12
C ALA A 146 -8.75 -17.52 5.99
N THR A 147 -9.26 -18.71 6.32
CA THR A 147 -10.08 -19.51 5.41
C THR A 147 -11.55 -19.20 5.69
N LEU A 148 -12.28 -18.78 4.68
CA LEU A 148 -13.70 -18.49 4.71
C LEU A 148 -14.52 -19.76 4.47
N SER A 149 -15.83 -19.64 4.68
CA SER A 149 -16.81 -20.65 4.31
C SER A 149 -16.75 -20.94 2.81
N LYS A 150 -16.96 -22.21 2.44
CA LYS A 150 -16.83 -22.67 1.06
C LYS A 150 -17.77 -21.90 0.13
N GLY A 151 -17.21 -21.28 -0.91
CA GLY A 151 -17.98 -20.46 -1.87
C GLY A 151 -18.40 -19.11 -1.32
N SER A 152 -17.80 -18.66 -0.21
CA SER A 152 -18.10 -17.35 0.39
C SER A 152 -17.84 -16.23 -0.61
N ARG A 153 -18.77 -15.30 -0.69
CA ARG A 153 -18.64 -14.07 -1.49
C ARG A 153 -18.20 -12.87 -0.65
N ALA A 154 -17.88 -13.09 0.62
CA ALA A 154 -17.42 -12.04 1.51
C ALA A 154 -16.19 -11.33 0.91
N GLN A 155 -16.20 -10.01 0.98
CA GLN A 155 -15.12 -9.16 0.48
C GLN A 155 -14.40 -8.49 1.65
N PRO A 156 -13.06 -8.41 1.60
CA PRO A 156 -12.31 -7.67 2.60
C PRO A 156 -12.61 -6.17 2.50
N ALA A 157 -12.89 -5.53 3.63
CA ALA A 157 -12.92 -4.09 3.77
C ALA A 157 -11.62 -3.65 4.45
N VAL A 158 -10.79 -2.90 3.71
CA VAL A 158 -9.46 -2.47 4.14
C VAL A 158 -9.48 -0.99 4.49
N GLY A 159 -9.21 -0.67 5.76
CA GLY A 159 -9.01 0.68 6.25
C GLY A 159 -7.53 1.05 6.35
N SER A 160 -7.21 2.15 7.04
CA SER A 160 -5.82 2.58 7.22
C SER A 160 -4.98 1.57 8.01
N SER A 161 -5.50 1.03 9.12
CA SER A 161 -4.76 0.13 10.02
C SER A 161 -5.45 -1.20 10.30
N LEU A 162 -6.65 -1.41 9.75
CA LEU A 162 -7.50 -2.56 10.01
C LEU A 162 -8.13 -3.10 8.72
N LEU A 163 -7.97 -4.39 8.51
CA LEU A 163 -8.73 -5.21 7.58
C LEU A 163 -9.84 -5.92 8.36
N LYS A 164 -11.05 -5.90 7.83
CA LYS A 164 -12.17 -6.72 8.33
C LYS A 164 -12.85 -7.47 7.19
N ILE A 165 -13.38 -8.64 7.49
CA ILE A 165 -14.24 -9.41 6.59
C ILE A 165 -15.34 -10.10 7.40
N VAL A 166 -16.56 -10.09 6.88
CA VAL A 166 -17.71 -10.75 7.50
C VAL A 166 -18.13 -11.92 6.63
N ASP A 167 -18.05 -13.12 7.17
CA ASP A 167 -18.37 -14.38 6.51
C ASP A 167 -19.41 -15.15 7.33
N GLY A 168 -20.65 -15.13 6.86
CA GLY A 168 -21.80 -15.61 7.64
C GLY A 168 -21.91 -14.87 8.97
N GLU A 169 -21.87 -15.63 10.07
CA GLU A 169 -21.93 -15.10 11.44
C GLU A 169 -20.55 -14.78 12.02
N THR A 170 -19.45 -15.00 11.30
CA THR A 170 -18.11 -14.71 11.81
C THR A 170 -17.54 -13.44 11.18
N MET A 171 -17.09 -12.50 12.00
CA MET A 171 -16.24 -11.40 11.55
C MET A 171 -14.79 -11.74 11.84
N TYR A 172 -13.94 -11.72 10.81
CA TYR A 172 -12.50 -11.80 10.95
C TYR A 172 -11.89 -10.40 10.82
N VAL A 173 -10.85 -10.15 11.59
CA VAL A 173 -10.07 -8.93 11.60
C VAL A 173 -8.57 -9.22 11.54
N PHE A 174 -7.84 -8.32 10.89
CA PHE A 174 -6.39 -8.32 10.83
C PHE A 174 -5.92 -6.86 10.88
N SER A 175 -4.98 -6.54 11.77
CA SER A 175 -4.44 -5.19 11.90
C SER A 175 -3.01 -5.09 11.37
N GLU A 176 -2.52 -3.86 11.21
CA GLU A 176 -1.10 -3.57 10.93
C GLU A 176 -0.14 -4.22 11.94
N THR A 177 -0.62 -4.45 13.17
CA THR A 177 0.12 -5.02 14.31
C THR A 177 -0.13 -6.53 14.50
N SER A 178 -0.96 -7.13 13.66
CA SER A 178 -1.32 -8.55 13.76
C SER A 178 -0.33 -9.43 13.00
N LYS A 179 -0.14 -10.65 13.48
CA LYS A 179 0.56 -11.72 12.75
C LYS A 179 -0.38 -12.81 12.21
N ARG A 180 -1.65 -12.74 12.60
CA ARG A 180 -2.70 -13.71 12.28
C ARG A 180 -4.06 -13.02 12.38
N PHE A 181 -5.05 -13.56 11.69
CA PHE A 181 -6.42 -13.11 11.87
C PHE A 181 -6.95 -13.51 13.25
N SER A 182 -7.77 -12.62 13.81
CA SER A 182 -8.64 -12.92 14.95
C SER A 182 -10.08 -12.77 14.48
N GLY A 183 -11.01 -13.49 15.07
CA GLY A 183 -12.42 -13.35 14.74
C GLY A 183 -13.32 -13.34 15.95
N VAL A 184 -14.58 -13.01 15.70
CA VAL A 184 -15.67 -13.06 16.67
C VAL A 184 -16.91 -13.60 15.97
N ASN A 185 -17.62 -14.52 16.62
CA ASN A 185 -18.96 -14.90 16.21
C ASN A 185 -19.93 -13.78 16.63
N LEU A 186 -20.64 -13.24 15.65
CA LEU A 186 -21.55 -12.10 15.79
C LEU A 186 -22.85 -12.47 16.51
N THR A 187 -23.15 -13.76 16.66
CA THR A 187 -24.35 -14.27 17.34
C THR A 187 -24.15 -14.37 18.85
N ASP A 188 -23.02 -14.92 19.30
CA ASP A 188 -22.75 -15.23 20.72
C ASP A 188 -21.58 -14.43 21.32
N GLY A 189 -20.80 -13.72 20.50
CA GLY A 189 -19.65 -12.93 20.94
C GLY A 189 -18.38 -13.75 21.22
N GLU A 190 -18.39 -15.07 20.95
CA GLU A 190 -17.23 -15.91 21.19
C GLU A 190 -16.08 -15.59 20.22
N THR A 191 -14.85 -15.58 20.73
CA THR A 191 -13.68 -15.34 19.89
C THR A 191 -13.35 -16.56 19.04
N VAL A 192 -13.19 -16.35 17.73
CA VAL A 192 -12.79 -17.38 16.78
C VAL A 192 -11.33 -17.16 16.41
N ARG A 193 -10.54 -18.24 16.33
CA ARG A 193 -9.20 -18.18 15.73
C ARG A 193 -9.28 -18.66 14.30
N ALA A 194 -8.78 -17.82 13.38
CA ALA A 194 -8.60 -18.24 12.00
C ALA A 194 -7.59 -19.40 11.93
N ARG A 195 -7.91 -20.39 11.11
CA ARG A 195 -7.04 -21.54 10.81
C ARG A 195 -6.16 -21.25 9.61
#